data_AF-A0ABD4UQ25-F1
#
_entry.id   AF-A0ABD4UQ25-F1
#
_cell.length_a   1.000
_cell.length_b   1.000
_cell.length_c   1.000
_cell.angle_alpha   90.00
_cell.angle_beta   90.00
_cell.angle_gamma   90.00
#
_symmetry.space_group_name_H-M   'P 1'
#
loop_
_entity.id
_entity.type
_entity.pdbx_description
1 polymer ?
#
loop_
_entity_poly.entity_id
_entity_poly.type
_entity_poly.pdbx_seq_one_letter_code
_entity_poly.pdbx_strand_id
1 'polypeptide(L)'
;MRLSLKRMSLASFLLVAALSGCGKEDSSEKASAQPELKIEPKKRLLSEADAKQLADDTLRYFTKYQNALADDAVMNKDALLRVFNGPEFSALSDRWPQPFTGDVEAEKFGACRNLLTSATGYAYAKHDYAFRGLSEKEMLPLRKQFRQDMKVCRASLAN
;
A
#
# COMPACT_ATOMS: atom_id res chain seq x y z
N MET A 1 -25.52 0.58 62.76
CA MET A 1 -26.69 1.47 62.61
C MET A 1 -27.03 1.58 61.11
N ARG A 2 -28.27 1.21 60.75
CA ARG A 2 -29.09 1.55 59.54
C ARG A 2 -28.40 1.43 58.16
N LEU A 3 -28.51 0.32 57.43
CA LEU A 3 -29.63 -0.11 56.53
C LEU A 3 -30.25 1.02 55.66
N SER A 4 -30.06 0.91 54.34
CA SER A 4 -31.13 1.16 53.36
C SER A 4 -30.93 0.29 52.12
N LEU A 5 -32.02 -0.34 51.69
CA LEU A 5 -32.17 -1.44 50.75
C LEU A 5 -33.28 -1.04 49.77
N LYS A 6 -33.11 -1.21 48.46
CA LYS A 6 -34.17 -1.36 47.43
C LYS A 6 -33.49 -1.91 46.16
N ARG A 7 -33.45 -3.23 45.91
CA ARG A 7 -34.49 -4.17 45.40
C ARG A 7 -35.09 -3.80 44.04
N MET A 8 -34.81 -4.67 43.05
CA MET A 8 -35.76 -5.38 42.16
C MET A 8 -36.53 -4.52 41.11
N SER A 9 -36.92 -4.98 39.91
CA SER A 9 -36.87 -6.26 39.18
C SER A 9 -37.67 -6.09 37.86
N LEU A 10 -37.59 -7.09 36.97
CA LEU A 10 -38.53 -7.49 35.89
C LEU A 10 -38.71 -6.52 34.70
N ALA A 11 -38.37 -6.87 33.44
CA ALA A 11 -38.88 -7.95 32.57
C ALA A 11 -40.38 -7.88 32.27
N SER A 12 -40.72 -7.81 30.97
CA SER A 12 -41.91 -8.36 30.26
C SER A 12 -42.35 -7.42 29.15
N PHE A 13 -42.17 -7.80 27.88
CA PHE A 13 -43.12 -8.57 27.04
C PHE A 13 -44.31 -7.72 26.59
N LEU A 14 -44.51 -7.64 25.26
CA LEU A 14 -45.77 -8.00 24.60
C LEU A 14 -45.56 -8.13 23.08
N LEU A 15 -45.53 -9.40 22.65
CA LEU A 15 -46.04 -9.84 21.35
C LEU A 15 -47.54 -9.51 21.26
N VAL A 16 -48.03 -9.12 20.09
CA VAL A 16 -49.34 -9.60 19.58
C VAL A 16 -49.24 -9.82 18.07
N ALA A 17 -49.58 -11.05 17.68
CA ALA A 17 -49.79 -11.54 16.33
C ALA A 17 -51.27 -11.48 15.94
N ALA A 18 -51.57 -11.48 14.63
CA ALA A 18 -52.82 -12.02 14.06
C ALA A 18 -52.56 -12.34 12.57
N LEU A 19 -52.40 -13.62 12.18
CA LEU A 19 -53.42 -14.57 11.70
C LEU A 19 -54.03 -14.14 10.35
N SER A 20 -53.76 -14.83 9.24
CA SER A 20 -54.41 -16.07 8.75
C SER A 20 -53.60 -16.54 7.52
N GLY A 21 -53.31 -17.80 7.20
CA GLY A 21 -54.12 -19.00 7.28
C GLY A 21 -54.48 -19.52 5.86
N CYS A 22 -53.65 -20.43 5.33
CA CYS A 22 -53.92 -21.51 4.34
C CYS A 22 -54.30 -21.21 2.86
N GLY A 23 -53.52 -21.78 1.93
CA GLY A 23 -53.92 -22.02 0.53
C GLY A 23 -52.74 -22.48 -0.36
N LYS A 24 -52.81 -23.72 -0.86
CA LYS A 24 -51.83 -24.42 -1.72
C LYS A 24 -51.78 -23.92 -3.17
N GLU A 25 -50.61 -24.10 -3.80
CA GLU A 25 -50.30 -24.38 -5.23
C GLU A 25 -50.90 -23.39 -6.28
N ASP A 26 -50.19 -22.82 -7.26
CA ASP A 26 -49.21 -23.39 -8.17
C ASP A 26 -48.62 -22.26 -9.06
N SER A 27 -47.63 -22.59 -9.89
CA SER A 27 -47.16 -21.84 -11.08
C SER A 27 -46.05 -20.78 -10.91
N SER A 28 -44.82 -21.25 -11.17
CA SER A 28 -43.84 -20.67 -12.11
C SER A 28 -43.81 -19.15 -12.29
N GLU A 29 -42.82 -18.50 -11.68
CA GLU A 29 -42.14 -17.38 -12.34
C GLU A 29 -40.64 -17.44 -12.08
N LYS A 30 -39.88 -17.38 -13.17
CA LYS A 30 -38.41 -17.41 -13.21
C LYS A 30 -37.82 -16.29 -12.33
N ALA A 31 -37.43 -16.61 -11.10
CA ALA A 31 -36.46 -15.80 -10.39
C ALA A 31 -35.08 -16.08 -10.99
N SER A 32 -34.71 -15.29 -12.01
CA SER A 32 -33.34 -15.23 -12.51
C SER A 32 -32.43 -14.84 -11.34
N ALA A 33 -31.71 -15.81 -10.79
CA ALA A 33 -30.58 -15.56 -9.91
C ALA A 33 -29.56 -14.78 -10.74
N GLN A 34 -29.53 -13.45 -10.57
CA GLN A 34 -28.44 -12.65 -11.09
C GLN A 34 -27.15 -13.18 -10.47
N PRO A 35 -26.15 -13.61 -11.28
CA PRO A 35 -24.86 -13.98 -10.75
C PRO A 35 -24.27 -12.75 -10.07
N GLU A 36 -23.93 -12.88 -8.80
CA GLU A 36 -23.13 -11.91 -8.07
C GLU A 36 -21.82 -11.76 -8.84
N LEU A 37 -21.70 -10.68 -9.61
CA LEU A 37 -20.51 -10.33 -10.35
C LEU A 37 -19.41 -10.07 -9.33
N LYS A 38 -18.64 -11.12 -9.02
CA LYS A 38 -17.31 -10.99 -8.43
C LYS A 38 -16.48 -10.19 -9.41
N ILE A 39 -16.48 -8.87 -9.25
CA ILE A 39 -15.54 -7.99 -9.92
C ILE A 39 -14.19 -8.32 -9.31
N GLU A 40 -13.49 -9.30 -9.88
CA GLU A 40 -12.08 -9.47 -9.57
C GLU A 40 -11.39 -8.13 -9.86
N PRO A 41 -10.57 -7.60 -8.94
CA PRO A 41 -9.86 -6.37 -9.18
C PRO A 41 -9.03 -6.58 -10.45
N LYS A 42 -9.37 -5.86 -11.53
CA LYS A 42 -8.62 -5.91 -12.78
C LYS A 42 -7.16 -5.67 -12.45
N LYS A 43 -6.36 -6.72 -12.52
CA LYS A 43 -4.91 -6.68 -12.33
C LYS A 43 -4.39 -5.65 -13.33
N ARG A 44 -3.95 -4.48 -12.85
CA ARG A 44 -3.37 -3.46 -13.73
C ARG A 44 -2.08 -4.04 -14.29
N LEU A 45 -2.07 -4.34 -15.58
CA LEU A 45 -0.88 -4.68 -16.33
C LEU A 45 -0.40 -3.40 -17.02
N LEU A 46 0.89 -3.09 -16.89
CA LEU A 46 1.50 -1.97 -17.60
C LEU A 46 1.94 -2.46 -18.99
N SER A 47 1.75 -1.63 -20.02
CA SER A 47 2.47 -1.81 -21.28
C SER A 47 3.96 -1.48 -21.07
N GLU A 48 4.82 -1.90 -21.99
CA GLU A 48 6.25 -1.50 -21.99
C GLU A 48 6.40 0.04 -21.93
N ALA A 49 5.62 0.76 -22.74
CA ALA A 49 5.67 2.22 -22.78
C ALA A 49 5.26 2.86 -21.43
N ASP A 50 4.21 2.34 -20.79
CA ASP A 50 3.77 2.82 -19.47
C ASP A 50 4.79 2.49 -18.38
N ALA A 51 5.39 1.29 -18.43
CA ALA A 51 6.41 0.86 -17.49
C ALA A 51 7.69 1.70 -17.64
N LYS A 52 8.08 2.04 -18.87
CA LYS A 52 9.20 2.94 -19.17
C LYS A 52 8.95 4.35 -18.63
N GLN A 53 7.76 4.91 -18.89
CA GLN A 53 7.41 6.23 -18.37
C GLN A 53 7.40 6.25 -16.83
N LEU A 54 6.86 5.20 -16.21
CA LEU A 54 6.81 5.10 -14.76
C LEU A 54 8.21 4.90 -14.14
N ALA A 55 9.10 4.19 -14.81
CA ALA A 55 10.51 4.10 -14.44
C ALA A 55 11.23 5.47 -14.53
N ASP A 56 10.99 6.22 -15.60
CA ASP A 56 11.55 7.57 -15.78
C ASP A 56 11.05 8.53 -14.70
N ASP A 57 9.75 8.52 -14.41
CA ASP A 57 9.16 9.28 -13.30
C ASP A 57 9.80 8.92 -11.96
N THR A 58 10.07 7.63 -11.75
CA THR A 58 10.72 7.15 -10.52
C THR A 58 12.15 7.66 -10.38
N LEU A 59 12.95 7.62 -11.46
CA LEU A 59 14.29 8.21 -11.41
C LEU A 59 14.28 9.72 -11.24
N ARG A 60 13.35 10.42 -11.90
CA ARG A 60 13.21 11.87 -11.79
C ARG A 60 12.94 12.26 -10.34
N TYR A 61 12.07 11.51 -9.66
CA TYR A 61 11.77 11.68 -8.24
C TYR A 61 13.03 11.60 -7.38
N PHE A 62 13.82 10.53 -7.51
CA PHE A 62 15.02 10.37 -6.69
C PHE A 62 16.18 11.27 -7.09
N THR A 63 16.22 11.75 -8.32
CA THR A 63 17.16 12.79 -8.75
C THR A 63 16.81 14.13 -8.09
N LYS A 64 15.52 14.50 -8.04
CA LYS A 64 15.04 15.70 -7.34
C LYS A 64 15.39 15.69 -5.84
N TYR A 65 15.30 14.52 -5.20
CA TYR A 65 15.57 14.37 -3.76
C TYR A 65 16.93 13.73 -3.42
N GLN A 66 17.89 13.72 -4.36
CA GLN A 66 19.17 13.03 -4.20
C GLN A 66 19.94 13.49 -2.95
N ASN A 67 19.84 14.78 -2.60
CA ASN A 67 20.54 15.35 -1.44
C ASN A 67 20.01 14.78 -0.12
N ALA A 68 18.72 14.42 -0.04
CA ALA A 68 18.16 13.82 1.17
C ALA A 68 18.80 12.43 1.46
N LEU A 69 19.24 11.73 0.41
CA LEU A 69 19.86 10.41 0.48
C LEU A 69 21.39 10.43 0.25
N ALA A 70 22.02 11.60 0.20
CA ALA A 70 23.48 11.72 0.11
C ALA A 70 24.17 11.16 1.36
N ASP A 71 25.43 10.72 1.27
CA ASP A 71 26.11 10.03 2.38
C ASP A 71 26.30 10.92 3.62
N ASP A 72 26.52 12.20 3.41
CA ASP A 72 26.81 13.23 4.42
C ASP A 72 25.54 13.93 4.94
N ALA A 73 24.42 13.83 4.23
CA ALA A 73 23.19 14.46 4.65
C ALA A 73 22.62 13.81 5.93
N VAL A 74 21.87 14.58 6.71
CA VAL A 74 21.13 14.07 7.88
C VAL A 74 19.65 13.96 7.51
N MET A 75 19.07 12.75 7.62
CA MET A 75 17.65 12.53 7.34
C MET A 75 16.83 12.89 8.58
N ASN A 76 16.41 14.15 8.68
CA ASN A 76 15.51 14.56 9.76
C ASN A 76 14.06 14.07 9.53
N LYS A 77 13.26 14.09 10.59
CA LYS A 77 11.87 13.60 10.57
C LYS A 77 11.01 14.29 9.51
N ASP A 78 11.17 15.59 9.34
CA ASP A 78 10.36 16.36 8.38
C ASP A 78 10.69 15.99 6.92
N ALA A 79 11.98 15.84 6.60
CA ALA A 79 12.43 15.38 5.29
C ALA A 79 11.94 13.96 5.02
N LEU A 80 12.02 13.07 6.01
CA LEU A 80 11.49 11.71 5.91
C LEU A 80 9.98 11.72 5.60
N LEU A 81 9.20 12.51 6.35
CA LEU A 81 7.75 12.58 6.16
C LEU A 81 7.36 13.20 4.82
N ARG A 82 8.06 14.24 4.36
CA ARG A 82 7.75 14.92 3.10
C ARG A 82 8.21 14.15 1.86
N VAL A 83 9.34 13.43 1.95
CA VAL A 83 9.97 12.80 0.79
C VAL A 83 9.68 11.30 0.71
N PHE A 84 9.60 10.57 1.82
CA PHE A 84 9.42 9.12 1.79
C PHE A 84 8.06 8.65 2.31
N ASN A 85 7.30 9.55 2.95
CA ASN A 85 5.88 9.36 3.28
C ASN A 85 5.00 10.47 2.67
N GLY A 86 5.54 11.21 1.70
CA GLY A 86 4.85 12.33 1.07
C GLY A 86 3.87 11.89 -0.01
N PRO A 87 2.93 12.78 -0.40
CA PRO A 87 1.92 12.47 -1.41
C PRO A 87 2.53 12.14 -2.78
N GLU A 88 3.63 12.78 -3.16
CA GLU A 88 4.33 12.52 -4.43
C GLU A 88 4.94 11.11 -4.45
N PHE A 89 5.55 10.67 -3.34
CA PHE A 89 6.07 9.31 -3.20
C PHE A 89 4.95 8.27 -3.22
N SER A 90 3.88 8.48 -2.44
CA SER A 90 2.74 7.56 -2.40
C SER A 90 2.08 7.41 -3.77
N ALA A 91 1.82 8.51 -4.47
CA ALA A 91 1.24 8.48 -5.81
C ALA A 91 2.14 7.74 -6.81
N LEU A 92 3.47 7.87 -6.69
CA LEU A 92 4.40 7.13 -7.52
C LEU A 92 4.40 5.63 -7.19
N SER A 93 4.40 5.28 -5.91
CA SER A 93 4.34 3.89 -5.44
C SER A 93 3.06 3.19 -5.89
N ASP A 94 1.91 3.85 -5.80
CA ASP A 94 0.60 3.28 -6.12
C ASP A 94 0.40 3.03 -7.63
N ARG A 95 1.19 3.70 -8.48
CA ARG A 95 1.19 3.47 -9.93
C ARG A 95 1.87 2.17 -10.32
N TRP A 96 2.77 1.65 -9.48
CA TRP A 96 3.41 0.36 -9.73
C TRP A 96 2.48 -0.80 -9.32
N PRO A 97 2.03 -1.66 -10.26
CA PRO A 97 1.15 -2.77 -9.94
C PRO A 97 1.86 -3.85 -9.11
N GLN A 98 1.06 -4.58 -8.32
CA GLN A 98 1.48 -5.78 -7.63
C GLN A 98 0.63 -6.97 -8.10
N PRO A 99 1.21 -8.08 -8.59
CA PRO A 99 2.56 -8.27 -9.14
C PRO A 99 2.78 -7.58 -10.51
N PHE A 100 4.04 -7.40 -10.87
CA PHE A 100 4.53 -6.32 -11.74
C PHE A 100 3.97 -6.33 -13.17
N THR A 101 3.93 -7.47 -13.86
CA THR A 101 3.13 -7.75 -15.08
C THR A 101 3.31 -9.24 -15.41
N GLY A 102 2.65 -9.74 -16.47
CA GLY A 102 3.05 -10.97 -17.17
C GLY A 102 3.72 -10.66 -18.52
N ASP A 103 4.24 -9.44 -18.66
CA ASP A 103 4.87 -8.91 -19.87
C ASP A 103 6.37 -8.73 -19.60
N VAL A 104 7.18 -9.54 -20.31
CA VAL A 104 8.64 -9.61 -20.17
C VAL A 104 9.31 -8.26 -20.45
N GLU A 105 8.75 -7.46 -21.34
CA GLU A 105 9.31 -6.15 -21.71
C GLU A 105 9.08 -5.13 -20.59
N ALA A 106 7.88 -5.14 -20.00
CA ALA A 106 7.59 -4.31 -18.83
C ALA A 106 8.40 -4.74 -17.59
N GLU A 107 8.70 -6.04 -17.43
CA GLU A 107 9.51 -6.56 -16.30
C GLU A 107 10.94 -6.01 -16.25
N LYS A 108 11.50 -5.55 -17.37
CA LYS A 108 12.82 -4.89 -17.43
C LYS A 108 12.89 -3.67 -16.52
N PHE A 109 11.77 -3.00 -16.27
CA PHE A 109 11.66 -1.83 -15.41
C PHE A 109 11.42 -2.16 -13.93
N GLY A 110 11.35 -3.46 -13.57
CA GLY A 110 11.14 -3.95 -12.20
C GLY A 110 12.09 -3.38 -11.16
N ALA A 111 13.33 -3.12 -11.58
CA ALA A 111 14.34 -2.52 -10.72
C ALA A 111 13.97 -1.11 -10.24
N CYS A 112 13.22 -0.33 -11.03
CA CYS A 112 12.77 0.99 -10.63
C CYS A 112 11.71 0.95 -9.53
N ARG A 113 10.91 -0.11 -9.46
CA ARG A 113 10.05 -0.33 -8.29
C ARG A 113 10.84 -0.74 -7.05
N ASN A 114 11.84 -1.62 -7.20
CA ASN A 114 12.70 -2.00 -6.08
C ASN A 114 13.40 -0.78 -5.47
N LEU A 115 13.77 0.18 -6.31
CA LEU A 115 14.35 1.45 -5.89
C LEU A 115 13.44 2.23 -4.92
N LEU A 116 12.11 2.21 -5.09
CA LEU A 116 11.20 2.84 -4.12
C LEU A 116 11.35 2.20 -2.73
N THR A 117 11.35 0.87 -2.68
CA THR A 117 11.47 0.11 -1.43
C THR A 117 12.82 0.34 -0.75
N SER A 118 13.92 0.23 -1.51
CA SER A 118 15.26 0.39 -0.94
C SER A 118 15.56 1.84 -0.54
N ALA A 119 15.05 2.83 -1.27
CA ALA A 119 15.15 4.23 -0.88
C ALA A 119 14.42 4.51 0.43
N THR A 120 13.19 3.99 0.60
CA THR A 120 12.43 4.11 1.84
C THR A 120 13.16 3.45 3.01
N GLY A 121 13.58 2.19 2.85
CA GLY A 121 14.33 1.47 3.90
C GLY A 121 15.61 2.21 4.30
N TYR A 122 16.35 2.74 3.33
CA TYR A 122 17.55 3.52 3.60
C TYR A 122 17.24 4.86 4.30
N ALA A 123 16.18 5.57 3.89
CA ALA A 123 15.77 6.83 4.52
C ALA A 123 15.44 6.63 6.01
N TYR A 124 14.68 5.58 6.36
CA TYR A 124 14.38 5.24 7.75
C TYR A 124 15.63 4.88 8.54
N ALA A 125 16.50 4.03 7.99
CA ALA A 125 17.75 3.66 8.65
C ALA A 125 18.68 4.85 8.86
N LYS A 126 18.71 5.79 7.92
CA LYS A 126 19.49 7.01 8.02
C LYS A 126 18.97 7.95 9.11
N HIS A 127 17.65 8.06 9.26
CA HIS A 127 17.03 8.76 10.38
C HIS A 127 17.38 8.08 11.71
N ASP A 128 17.25 6.76 11.79
CA ASP A 128 17.48 6.03 13.04
C ASP A 128 18.96 5.98 13.43
N TYR A 129 19.87 6.01 12.45
CA TYR A 129 21.31 6.20 12.66
C TYR A 129 21.60 7.57 13.29
N ALA A 130 20.97 8.62 12.77
CA ALA A 130 21.19 9.99 13.25
C ALA A 130 20.52 10.28 14.61
N PHE A 131 19.37 9.66 14.90
CA PHE A 131 18.51 10.07 16.03
C PHE A 131 18.11 8.97 17.01
N ARG A 132 18.30 7.69 16.67
CA ARG A 132 17.81 6.56 17.49
C ARG A 132 18.89 5.54 17.86
N GLY A 133 20.15 5.80 17.51
CA GLY A 133 21.29 4.96 17.89
C GLY A 133 21.39 3.66 17.08
N LEU A 134 20.81 3.60 15.88
CA LEU A 134 21.10 2.50 14.95
C LEU A 134 22.60 2.48 14.64
N SER A 135 23.22 1.31 14.58
CA SER A 135 24.66 1.24 14.28
C SER A 135 24.92 1.47 12.79
N GLU A 136 26.12 1.96 12.45
CA GLU A 136 26.53 2.11 11.05
C GLU A 136 26.50 0.76 10.32
N LYS A 137 26.87 -0.33 11.02
CA LYS A 137 26.85 -1.70 10.48
C LYS A 137 25.47 -2.12 9.96
N GLU A 138 24.40 -1.66 10.59
CA GLU A 138 23.02 -1.97 10.20
C GLU A 138 22.51 -1.07 9.07
N MET A 139 22.99 0.18 9.00
CA MET A 139 22.62 1.14 7.95
C MET A 139 23.36 0.89 6.63
N LEU A 140 24.62 0.47 6.69
CA LEU A 140 25.50 0.29 5.51
C LEU A 140 24.94 -0.64 4.42
N PRO A 141 24.35 -1.80 4.72
CA PRO A 141 23.75 -2.67 3.71
C PRO A 141 22.62 -1.99 2.95
N LEU A 142 21.77 -1.22 3.64
CA LEU A 142 20.64 -0.51 3.03
C LEU A 142 21.13 0.61 2.10
N ARG A 143 22.18 1.33 2.49
CA ARG A 143 22.86 2.30 1.61
C ARG A 143 23.38 1.64 0.33
N LYS A 144 24.04 0.49 0.46
CA LYS A 144 24.57 -0.27 -0.68
C LYS A 144 23.44 -0.72 -1.62
N GLN A 145 22.35 -1.25 -1.06
CA GLN A 145 21.19 -1.68 -1.83
C GLN A 145 20.54 -0.51 -2.60
N PHE A 146 20.28 0.62 -1.93
CA PHE A 146 19.73 1.81 -2.57
C PHE A 146 20.59 2.29 -3.75
N ARG A 147 21.91 2.37 -3.57
CA ARG A 147 22.83 2.77 -4.64
C ARG A 147 22.84 1.79 -5.81
N GLN A 148 22.78 0.50 -5.51
CA GLN A 148 22.71 -0.53 -6.53
C GLN A 148 21.41 -0.42 -7.33
N ASP A 149 20.26 -0.28 -6.66
CA ASP A 149 18.97 -0.15 -7.35
C ASP A 149 18.88 1.13 -8.18
N MET A 150 19.49 2.24 -7.71
CA MET A 150 19.61 3.47 -8.50
C MET A 150 20.36 3.22 -9.81
N LYS A 151 21.48 2.48 -9.74
CA LYS A 151 22.29 2.12 -10.90
C LYS A 151 21.52 1.20 -11.85
N VAL A 152 20.84 0.19 -11.32
CA VAL A 152 20.07 -0.77 -12.14
C VAL A 152 18.88 -0.08 -12.81
N CYS A 153 18.13 0.75 -12.09
CA CYS A 153 17.00 1.50 -12.67
C CYS A 153 17.46 2.46 -13.79
N ARG A 154 18.60 3.15 -13.61
CA ARG A 154 19.22 3.94 -14.70
C ARG A 154 19.58 3.08 -15.91
N ALA A 155 20.15 1.89 -15.68
CA ALA A 155 20.49 0.97 -16.76
C ALA A 155 19.26 0.42 -17.49
N SER A 156 18.13 0.21 -16.81
CA SER A 156 16.89 -0.26 -17.46
C SER A 156 16.26 0.76 -18.40
N LEU A 157 16.52 2.06 -18.22
CA LEU A 157 15.98 3.11 -19.11
C LEU A 157 16.91 3.47 -20.28
N ALA A 158 18.19 3.11 -20.18
CA ALA A 158 19.19 3.38 -21.22
C ALA A 158 19.20 2.34 -22.35
N ASN A 159 18.52 1.21 -22.14
CA ASN A 159 18.32 0.13 -23.11
C ASN A 159 16.88 0.14 -23.63
#